data_AF-A0A356SD72-F1
#
_entry.id   AF-A0A356SD72-F1
#
_cell.length_a   1.000
_cell.length_b   1.000
_cell.length_c   1.000
_cell.angle_alpha   90.00
_cell.angle_beta   90.00
_cell.angle_gamma   90.00
#
_symmetry.space_group_name_H-M   'P 1'
#
loop_
_entity.id
_entity.type
_entity.pdbx_description
1 polymer ?
#
loop_
_entity_poly.entity_id
_entity_poly.type
_entity_poly.pdbx_seq_one_letter_code
_entity_poly.pdbx_strand_id
1 'polypeptide(L)' 'MTTATTIPIINLGDSDDDIISTLERALSDKRFVMVQGHGISEALLAHLRQLLASHFDQPLETN' A
#
# COMPACT_ATOMS: atom_id res chain seq x y z
N MET A 1 -2.75 -20.38 -18.23
CA MET A 1 -1.92 -20.12 -17.04
C MET A 1 -2.01 -18.63 -16.76
N THR A 2 -2.71 -18.21 -15.71
CA THR A 2 -2.76 -16.80 -15.31
C THR A 2 -1.44 -16.46 -14.63
N THR A 3 -0.55 -15.75 -15.33
CA THR A 3 0.64 -15.18 -14.71
C THR A 3 0.16 -14.27 -13.59
N ALA A 4 0.47 -14.63 -12.34
CA ALA A 4 0.18 -13.76 -11.20
C ALA A 4 0.82 -12.41 -11.51
N THR A 5 -0.01 -11.39 -11.70
CA THR A 5 0.47 -10.05 -11.99
C THR A 5 0.99 -9.51 -10.67
N THR A 6 2.29 -9.65 -10.44
CA THR A 6 2.96 -9.03 -9.32
C THR A 6 2.85 -7.52 -9.47
N ILE A 7 2.26 -6.86 -8.48
CA ILE A 7 2.21 -5.40 -8.41
C ILE A 7 3.65 -4.93 -8.13
N PRO A 8 4.22 -4.05 -8.97
CA PRO A 8 5.55 -3.52 -8.76
C PRO A 8 5.63 -2.72 -7.45
N ILE A 9 6.72 -2.92 -6.71
CA ILE A 9 6.98 -2.26 -5.43
C ILE A 9 8.04 -1.18 -5.66
N ILE A 10 7.78 0.03 -5.18
CA ILE A 10 8.76 1.11 -5.09
C ILE A 10 9.13 1.33 -3.62
N ASN A 11 10.39 1.61 -3.33
CA ASN A 11 10.84 2.02 -2.01
C ASN A 11 11.27 3.49 -2.07
N LEU A 12 10.60 4.36 -1.30
CA LEU A 12 10.91 5.79 -1.26
C LEU A 12 12.21 6.12 -0.51
N GLY A 13 12.91 5.11 0.03
CA GLY A 13 14.27 5.24 0.52
C GLY A 13 15.35 5.04 -0.56
N ASP A 14 14.99 4.63 -1.77
CA ASP A 14 15.94 4.44 -2.88
C ASP A 14 16.28 5.80 -3.54
N SER A 15 17.17 5.79 -4.55
CA SER A 15 17.50 7.00 -5.29
C SER A 15 16.33 7.49 -6.16
N ASP A 16 16.23 8.80 -6.37
CA ASP A 16 15.16 9.38 -7.22
C ASP A 16 15.18 8.79 -8.64
N ASP A 17 16.36 8.55 -9.21
CA ASP A 17 16.50 7.95 -10.54
C ASP A 17 15.91 6.53 -10.62
N ASP A 18 16.12 5.71 -9.59
CA ASP A 18 15.57 4.35 -9.50
C ASP A 18 14.05 4.37 -9.31
N ILE A 19 13.56 5.29 -8.47
CA ILE A 19 12.13 5.46 -8.19
C ILE A 19 11.40 5.90 -9.47
N ILE A 20 11.91 6.94 -10.15
CA ILE A 20 11.31 7.48 -11.38
C ILE A 20 11.28 6.41 -12.47
N SER A 21 12.39 5.72 -12.70
CA SER A 21 12.48 4.66 -13.72
C SER A 21 11.48 3.53 -13.45
N THR A 22 11.30 3.15 -12.19
CA THR A 22 10.35 2.11 -11.79
C THR A 22 8.91 2.58 -11.93
N LEU A 23 8.60 3.82 -11.56
CA LEU A 23 7.29 4.43 -11.72
C LEU A 23 6.87 4.51 -13.19
N GLU A 24 7.75 4.96 -14.08
CA GLU A 24 7.46 5.06 -15.51
C GLU A 24 7.06 3.70 -16.10
N ARG A 25 7.82 2.64 -15.79
CA ARG A 25 7.53 1.28 -16.25
C ARG A 25 6.22 0.76 -15.64
N ALA A 26 6.10 0.86 -14.32
CA ALA A 26 4.95 0.34 -13.59
C ALA A 26 3.63 1.01 -13.98
N LEU A 27 3.64 2.32 -14.14
CA LEU A 27 2.46 3.09 -14.54
C LEU A 27 2.14 2.93 -16.03
N SER A 28 3.11 2.62 -16.88
CA SER A 28 2.85 2.27 -18.27
C SER A 28 2.14 0.92 -18.40
N ASP A 29 2.64 -0.09 -17.67
CA ASP A 29 2.19 -1.48 -17.83
C ASP A 29 1.01 -1.86 -16.93
N LYS A 30 1.08 -1.50 -15.65
CA LYS A 30 0.17 -1.99 -14.59
C LYS A 30 -0.73 -0.91 -14.02
N ARG A 31 -0.41 0.37 -14.24
CA ARG A 31 -1.17 1.54 -13.74
C ARG A 31 -1.30 1.60 -12.22
N PHE A 32 -0.57 0.74 -11.50
CA PHE A 32 -0.63 0.58 -10.05
C PHE A 32 0.74 0.19 -9.52
N VAL A 33 1.07 0.70 -8.34
CA VAL A 33 2.33 0.44 -7.62
C VAL A 33 2.04 0.27 -6.13
N MET A 34 2.85 -0.54 -5.47
CA MET A 34 2.89 -0.61 -4.01
C MET A 34 4.09 0.20 -3.50
N VAL A 35 3.89 0.98 -2.44
CA VAL A 35 4.93 1.89 -1.92
C VAL A 35 5.43 1.40 -0.57
N GLN A 36 6.74 1.31 -0.43
CA GLN A 36 7.47 1.07 0.82
C GLN A 36 8.33 2.28 1.16
N GLY A 37 8.83 2.34 2.40
CA GLY A 37 9.70 3.43 2.83
C GLY A 37 9.03 4.81 2.85
N HIS A 38 7.69 4.88 2.83
CA HIS A 38 6.93 6.13 2.77
C HIS A 38 6.99 6.98 4.06
N GLY A 39 7.82 6.62 5.04
CA GLY A 39 8.04 7.37 6.27
C GLY A 39 6.84 7.42 7.23
N ILE A 40 5.78 6.64 6.98
CA ILE A 40 4.62 6.58 7.88
C ILE A 40 4.95 5.54 8.95
N SER A 41 4.78 5.92 10.21
CA SER A 41 5.02 5.04 11.34
C SER A 41 4.20 3.75 11.26
N GLU A 42 4.87 2.61 11.37
CA GLU A 42 4.20 1.30 11.43
C GLU A 42 3.26 1.21 12.65
N ALA A 43 3.62 1.83 13.77
CA ALA A 43 2.78 1.88 14.97
C ALA A 43 1.48 2.65 14.72
N LEU A 44 1.53 3.74 13.95
CA LEU A 44 0.33 4.49 13.56
C LEU A 44 -0.58 3.65 12.67
N LEU A 45 -0.02 2.94 11.69
CA LEU A 45 -0.77 2.04 10.83
C LEU A 45 -1.40 0.88 11.61
N ALA A 46 -0.67 0.31 12.57
CA ALA A 46 -1.19 -0.74 13.45
C ALA A 46 -2.36 -0.24 14.30
N HIS A 47 -2.22 0.94 14.89
CA HIS A 47 -3.29 1.55 15.69
C HIS A 47 -4.54 1.84 14.85
N LEU A 48 -4.38 2.36 13.62
CA LEU A 48 -5.49 2.59 12.69
C LEU A 48 -6.21 1.28 12.35
N ARG A 49 -5.47 0.20 12.04
CA ARG A 49 -6.07 -1.11 11.76
C ARG A 49 -6.86 -1.63 12.96
N GLN A 50 -6.35 -1.47 14.17
CA GLN A 50 -7.04 -1.88 15.38
C GLN A 50 -8.33 -1.07 15.59
N LEU A 51 -8.28 0.25 15.41
CA LEU A 51 -9.46 1.11 15.56
C LEU A 51 -10.55 0.74 14.55
N LEU A 52 -10.18 0.51 13.30
CA LEU A 52 -11.13 0.05 12.26
C LEU A 52 -11.73 -1.31 12.61
N ALA A 53 -10.91 -2.27 13.04
CA ALA A 53 -11.40 -3.58 13.46
C ALA A 53 -12.39 -3.46 14.62
N SER A 54 -12.06 -2.69 15.65
CA SER A 54 -12.94 -2.45 16.80
C SER A 54 -14.23 -1.73 16.42
N HIS A 55 -14.20 -0.81 15.46
CA HIS A 55 -15.41 -0.11 15.01
C HIS A 55 -16.37 -1.03 14.29
N PHE A 56 -15.88 -1.87 13.37
CA PHE A 56 -16.73 -2.79 12.62
C PHE A 56 -17.13 -4.05 13.39
N ASP A 57 -16.49 -4.33 14.53
CA ASP A 57 -16.90 -5.38 15.47
C ASP A 57 -18.11 -4.97 16.33
N GLN A 58 -18.46 -3.66 16.34
CA GLN A 58 -19.62 -3.19 17.08
C GLN A 58 -20.91 -3.78 16.47
N PRO A 59 -21.84 -4.29 17.29
CA PRO A 59 -23.11 -4.77 16.79
C PRO A 59 -23.87 -3.64 16.10
N LEU A 60 -24.51 -3.96 14.97
CA LEU A 60 -25.42 -3.03 14.32
C LEU A 60 -26.51 -2.65 15.32
N GLU A 61 -26.64 -1.36 15.64
CA GLU A 61 -27.71 -0.89 16.52
C GLU A 61 -29.06 -1.23 15.87
N THR A 62 -29.71 -2.29 16.35
CA THR A 62 -31.10 -2.62 16.02
C THR A 62 -31.99 -1.67 16.81
N ASN A 63 -32.46 -0.62 16.14
CA ASN A 63 -33.61 0.18 16.58
C ASN A 63 -34.89 -0.43 16.01
#